data_AF-A0A954TTN6-F1
#
_entry.id   AF-A0A954TTN6-F1
#
_cell.length_a   1.000
_cell.length_b   1.000
_cell.length_c   1.000
_cell.angle_alpha   90.00
_cell.angle_beta   90.00
_cell.angle_gamma   90.00
#
_symmetry.space_group_name_H-M   'P 1'
#
loop_
_entity.id
_entity.type
_entity.pdbx_description
1 polymer ?
#
loop_
_entity_poly.entity_id
_entity_poly.type
_entity_poly.pdbx_seq_one_letter_code
_entity_poly.pdbx_strand_id
1 'polypeptide(L)'
;MNLNPYASPLQVPIETAVLVTPDRSSRRLRALGRWTLICGISAAPSFFWGCALHREFAHVVGMICGILVFVIGYTVVECTHYYQQVITRPHIHRTALIGYGTRILVSVIFPVGLAIDMMTGMVSVAIVENTWPTDSLEFSEMSAAASAFAVFLTTIVQGVLLNIVLFGYMLGVYGSLRVLARVRQRLRERKDNVAELQQLY
;
A
#
# COMPACT_ATOMS: atom_id res chain seq x y z
N MET A 1 -63.62 -27.22 11.56
CA MET A 1 -63.06 -26.31 10.54
C MET A 1 -61.70 -26.85 10.13
N ASN A 2 -61.59 -27.40 8.91
CA ASN A 2 -60.36 -27.96 8.39
C ASN A 2 -59.43 -26.82 7.92
N LEU A 3 -58.32 -26.60 8.62
CA LEU A 3 -57.24 -25.73 8.15
C LEU A 3 -56.51 -26.45 7.01
N ASN A 4 -56.50 -25.84 5.82
CA ASN A 4 -55.73 -26.34 4.68
C ASN A 4 -54.23 -26.09 4.94
N PRO A 5 -53.39 -27.13 5.11
CA PRO A 5 -51.96 -26.97 5.36
C PRO A 5 -51.15 -26.51 4.14
N TYR A 6 -51.80 -26.38 2.97
CA TYR A 6 -51.19 -25.88 1.73
C TYR A 6 -51.58 -24.44 1.38
N ALA A 7 -52.14 -23.68 2.32
CA ALA A 7 -52.34 -22.25 2.12
C ALA A 7 -50.97 -21.57 1.96
N SER A 8 -50.66 -21.09 0.74
CA SER A 8 -49.43 -20.36 0.47
C SER A 8 -49.35 -19.15 1.42
N PRO A 9 -48.19 -18.87 2.04
CA PRO A 9 -48.05 -17.68 2.86
C PRO A 9 -48.44 -16.46 2.02
N LEU A 10 -49.34 -15.65 2.57
CA LEU A 10 -49.73 -14.34 2.05
C LEU A 10 -48.50 -13.67 1.43
N GLN A 11 -48.57 -13.38 0.14
CA GLN A 11 -47.57 -12.59 -0.55
C GLN A 11 -47.50 -11.25 0.18
N VAL A 12 -46.52 -11.12 1.07
CA VAL A 12 -46.14 -9.83 1.62
C VAL A 12 -45.88 -8.96 0.40
N PRO A 13 -46.56 -7.80 0.26
CA PRO A 13 -46.28 -6.91 -0.85
C PRO A 13 -44.79 -6.72 -0.88
N ILE A 14 -44.18 -7.02 -2.04
CA ILE A 14 -42.77 -6.79 -2.29
C ILE A 14 -42.61 -5.28 -2.13
N GLU A 15 -42.32 -4.87 -0.89
CA GLU A 15 -41.90 -3.53 -0.54
C GLU A 15 -40.73 -3.30 -1.45
N THR A 16 -40.98 -2.43 -2.43
CA THR A 16 -40.09 -2.06 -3.52
C THR A 16 -38.70 -2.05 -2.94
N ALA A 17 -37.93 -3.11 -3.20
CA ALA A 17 -36.58 -3.21 -2.69
C ALA A 17 -35.89 -2.00 -3.32
N VAL A 18 -35.80 -0.92 -2.55
CA VAL A 18 -35.11 0.29 -2.94
C VAL A 18 -33.76 -0.26 -3.29
N LEU A 19 -33.49 -0.29 -4.60
CA LEU A 19 -32.24 -0.74 -5.13
C LEU A 19 -31.29 0.36 -4.68
N VAL A 20 -30.82 0.24 -3.44
CA VAL A 20 -29.74 1.04 -2.87
C VAL A 20 -28.57 0.64 -3.72
N THR A 21 -28.48 1.25 -4.89
CA THR A 21 -27.29 1.20 -5.72
C THR A 21 -26.23 1.77 -4.80
N PRO A 22 -25.26 0.95 -4.34
CA PRO A 22 -24.22 1.48 -3.49
C PRO A 22 -23.54 2.57 -4.30
N ASP A 23 -23.64 3.81 -3.83
CA ASP A 23 -23.18 5.01 -4.52
C ASP A 23 -21.70 4.82 -4.91
N ARG A 24 -21.50 4.45 -6.18
CA ARG A 24 -20.20 4.12 -6.78
C ARG A 24 -19.27 5.33 -6.79
N SER A 25 -19.81 6.54 -6.68
CA SER A 25 -19.01 7.78 -6.63
C SER A 25 -18.31 7.93 -5.28
N SER A 26 -19.04 7.63 -4.20
CA SER A 26 -18.56 7.80 -2.82
C SER A 26 -17.37 6.88 -2.47
N ARG A 27 -17.26 5.69 -3.11
CA ARG A 27 -16.12 4.79 -2.92
C ARG A 27 -14.84 5.30 -3.58
N ARG A 28 -14.95 5.88 -4.79
CA ARG A 28 -13.80 6.38 -5.54
C ARG A 28 -13.15 7.58 -4.86
N LEU A 29 -13.97 8.50 -4.35
CA LEU A 29 -13.48 9.66 -3.60
C LEU A 29 -12.83 9.28 -2.26
N ARG A 30 -13.40 8.30 -1.54
CA ARG A 30 -12.78 7.78 -0.31
C ARG A 30 -11.46 7.07 -0.58
N ALA A 31 -11.38 6.30 -1.67
CA ALA A 31 -10.14 5.66 -2.10
C ALA A 31 -9.08 6.72 -2.42
N LEU A 32 -9.40 7.69 -3.28
CA LEU A 32 -8.51 8.81 -3.62
C LEU A 32 -8.00 9.54 -2.37
N GLY A 33 -8.91 9.98 -1.49
CA GLY A 33 -8.53 10.69 -0.27
C GLY A 33 -7.59 9.87 0.62
N ARG A 34 -7.85 8.57 0.77
CA ARG A 34 -6.98 7.67 1.53
C ARG A 34 -5.60 7.53 0.88
N TRP A 35 -5.53 7.37 -0.44
CA TRP A 35 -4.25 7.24 -1.15
C TRP A 35 -3.45 8.53 -1.14
N THR A 36 -4.10 9.68 -1.31
CA THR A 36 -3.47 10.99 -1.17
C THR A 36 -2.90 11.18 0.23
N LEU A 37 -3.63 10.80 1.27
CA LEU A 37 -3.17 10.93 2.65
C LEU A 37 -1.98 10.01 2.95
N ILE A 38 -2.03 8.75 2.52
CA ILE A 38 -0.92 7.81 2.70
C ILE A 38 0.34 8.28 1.96
N CYS A 39 0.18 8.66 0.69
CA CYS A 39 1.30 9.13 -0.12
C CYS A 39 1.86 10.45 0.41
N GLY A 40 0.99 11.38 0.85
CA GLY A 40 1.39 12.65 1.43
C GLY A 40 2.19 12.49 2.73
N ILE A 41 1.70 11.67 3.67
CA ILE A 41 2.43 11.39 4.92
C ILE A 41 3.77 10.70 4.63
N SER A 42 3.77 9.73 3.72
CA SER A 42 4.99 8.99 3.38
C SER A 42 6.02 9.85 2.66
N ALA A 43 5.58 10.82 1.85
CA ALA A 43 6.46 11.71 1.10
C ALA A 43 6.92 12.93 1.92
N ALA A 44 6.31 13.21 3.07
CA ALA A 44 6.66 14.39 3.88
C ALA A 44 8.16 14.49 4.24
N PRO A 45 8.87 13.40 4.64
CA PRO A 45 10.29 13.47 4.95
C PRO A 45 11.15 13.78 3.73
N SER A 46 10.87 13.12 2.61
CA SER A 46 11.58 13.31 1.33
C SER A 46 11.29 14.68 0.74
N PHE A 47 10.08 15.21 0.92
CA PHE A 47 9.70 16.55 0.48
C PHE A 47 10.40 17.62 1.31
N PHE A 48 10.49 17.42 2.63
CA PHE A 48 11.24 18.31 3.52
C PHE A 48 12.71 18.40 3.11
N TRP A 49 13.35 17.27 2.83
CA TRP A 49 14.74 17.22 2.39
C TRP A 49 14.91 17.77 0.96
N GLY A 50 13.99 17.44 0.06
CA GLY A 50 13.97 17.93 -1.32
C GLY A 50 13.87 19.46 -1.39
N CYS A 51 12.95 20.06 -0.62
CA CYS A 51 12.83 21.51 -0.51
C CYS A 51 14.02 22.18 0.19
N ALA A 52 14.71 21.47 1.10
CA ALA A 52 15.91 21.98 1.74
C ALA A 52 17.10 22.05 0.77
N LEU A 53 17.23 21.08 -0.15
CA LEU A 53 18.32 21.03 -1.13
C LEU A 53 18.04 21.80 -2.43
N HIS A 54 16.79 21.80 -2.92
CA HIS A 54 16.44 22.39 -4.20
C HIS A 54 15.41 23.51 -3.98
N ARG A 55 15.81 24.75 -4.30
CA ARG A 55 14.93 25.93 -4.21
C ARG A 55 14.11 26.20 -5.48
N GLU A 56 14.36 25.46 -6.55
CA GLU A 56 13.69 25.68 -7.82
C GLU A 56 12.27 25.11 -7.82
N PHE A 57 11.30 25.94 -8.22
CA PHE A 57 9.90 25.57 -8.29
C PHE A 57 9.65 24.40 -9.26
N ALA A 58 10.46 24.29 -10.32
CA ALA A 58 10.37 23.22 -11.32
C ALA A 58 10.54 21.82 -10.70
N HIS A 59 11.45 21.67 -9.73
CA HIS A 59 11.71 20.37 -9.09
C HIS A 59 10.56 19.96 -8.17
N VAL A 60 10.00 20.94 -7.44
CA VAL A 60 8.82 20.73 -6.59
C VAL A 60 7.62 20.25 -7.41
N VAL A 61 7.40 20.86 -8.58
CA VAL A 61 6.33 20.45 -9.51
C VAL A 61 6.56 19.02 -10.01
N GLY A 62 7.80 18.65 -10.36
CA GLY A 62 8.17 17.29 -10.75
C GLY A 62 7.84 16.25 -9.67
N MET A 63 8.18 16.56 -8.41
CA MET A 63 7.86 15.70 -7.26
C MET A 63 6.35 15.52 -7.05
N ILE A 64 5.60 16.63 -7.07
CA ILE A 64 4.13 16.58 -6.91
C ILE A 64 3.49 15.78 -8.04
N CYS A 65 3.96 15.96 -9.28
CA CYS A 65 3.47 15.21 -10.44
C CYS A 65 3.70 13.69 -10.26
N GLY A 66 4.89 13.29 -9.81
CA GLY A 66 5.20 11.88 -9.52
C GLY A 66 4.27 11.29 -8.45
N ILE A 67 4.04 12.02 -7.36
CA ILE A 67 3.11 11.60 -6.29
C ILE A 67 1.68 11.45 -6.82
N LEU A 68 1.20 12.40 -7.62
CA LEU A 68 -0.13 12.35 -8.21
C LEU A 68 -0.31 11.14 -9.12
N VAL A 69 0.70 10.81 -9.94
CA VAL A 69 0.69 9.60 -10.79
C VAL A 69 0.55 8.34 -9.93
N PHE A 70 1.25 8.23 -8.80
CA PHE A 70 1.05 7.11 -7.88
C PHE A 70 -0.35 7.08 -7.27
N VAL A 71 -0.86 8.21 -6.79
CA VAL A 71 -2.22 8.28 -6.20
C VAL A 71 -3.28 7.85 -7.21
N ILE A 72 -3.18 8.34 -8.45
CA ILE A 72 -4.10 7.97 -9.54
C ILE A 72 -3.92 6.49 -9.88
N GLY A 73 -2.68 6.01 -10.02
CA GLY A 73 -2.38 4.60 -10.31
C GLY A 73 -2.98 3.66 -9.27
N TYR A 74 -2.77 3.93 -7.97
CA TYR A 74 -3.36 3.14 -6.90
C TYR A 74 -4.89 3.21 -6.88
N THR A 75 -5.45 4.38 -7.16
CA THR A 75 -6.90 4.54 -7.27
C THR A 75 -7.47 3.72 -8.42
N VAL A 76 -6.83 3.73 -9.59
CA VAL A 76 -7.24 2.96 -10.77
C VAL A 76 -7.13 1.46 -10.47
N VAL A 77 -6.04 1.01 -9.85
CA VAL A 77 -5.88 -0.38 -9.42
C VAL A 77 -6.99 -0.78 -8.45
N GLU A 78 -7.32 0.06 -7.47
CA GLU A 78 -8.41 -0.22 -6.51
C GLU A 78 -9.80 -0.20 -7.16
N CYS A 79 -10.00 0.63 -8.20
CA CYS A 79 -11.26 0.70 -8.95
C CYS A 79 -11.41 -0.41 -9.99
N THR A 80 -10.34 -1.15 -10.29
CA THR A 80 -10.36 -2.20 -11.32
C THR A 80 -11.17 -3.41 -10.85
N HIS A 81 -12.09 -3.88 -11.71
CA HIS A 81 -13.03 -4.96 -11.38
C HIS A 81 -12.32 -6.29 -11.02
N TYR A 82 -11.14 -6.51 -11.60
CA TYR A 82 -10.26 -7.65 -11.29
C TYR A 82 -9.76 -7.60 -9.85
N TYR A 83 -9.40 -6.41 -9.36
CA TYR A 83 -9.00 -6.21 -7.96
C TYR A 83 -10.18 -6.46 -7.02
N GLN A 84 -11.39 -6.05 -7.38
CA GLN A 84 -12.60 -6.34 -6.58
C GLN A 84 -12.90 -7.84 -6.47
N GLN A 85 -12.67 -8.62 -7.52
CA GLN A 85 -12.82 -10.09 -7.46
C GLN A 85 -11.75 -10.77 -6.59
N VAL A 86 -10.55 -10.20 -6.53
CA VAL A 86 -9.46 -10.73 -5.71
C VAL A 86 -9.61 -10.30 -4.24
N ILE A 87 -10.09 -9.07 -3.98
CA ILE A 87 -10.18 -8.51 -2.63
C ILE A 87 -11.35 -9.02 -1.79
N THR A 88 -12.36 -9.64 -2.41
CA THR A 88 -13.44 -10.34 -1.69
C THR A 88 -12.92 -11.48 -0.82
N ARG A 89 -11.68 -11.93 -1.02
CA ARG A 89 -11.01 -12.85 -0.11
C ARG A 89 -10.48 -12.08 1.12
N PRO A 90 -10.96 -12.38 2.34
CA PRO A 90 -10.64 -11.61 3.55
C PRO A 90 -9.14 -11.62 3.90
N HIS A 91 -8.37 -12.58 3.38
CA HIS A 91 -6.93 -12.68 3.60
C HIS A 91 -6.13 -11.64 2.79
N ILE A 92 -6.59 -11.29 1.59
CA ILE A 92 -5.91 -10.32 0.74
C ILE A 92 -6.16 -8.90 1.24
N HIS A 93 -7.39 -8.62 1.69
CA HIS A 93 -7.72 -7.33 2.33
C HIS A 93 -6.87 -7.06 3.58
N ARG A 94 -6.66 -8.08 4.43
CA ARG A 94 -5.77 -7.95 5.59
C ARG A 94 -4.32 -7.73 5.18
N THR A 95 -3.84 -8.43 4.16
CA THR A 95 -2.44 -8.28 3.70
C THR A 95 -2.19 -6.90 3.12
N ALA A 96 -3.12 -6.38 2.31
CA ALA A 96 -3.06 -5.02 1.80
C ALA A 96 -3.12 -3.98 2.95
N LEU A 97 -4.04 -4.15 3.90
CA LEU A 97 -4.15 -3.27 5.08
C LEU A 97 -2.87 -3.27 5.92
N ILE A 98 -2.25 -4.44 6.13
CA ILE A 98 -0.98 -4.54 6.86
C ILE A 98 0.12 -3.86 6.06
N GLY A 99 0.17 -4.00 4.72
CA GLY A 99 1.13 -3.30 3.87
C GLY A 99 1.02 -1.78 3.97
N TYR A 100 -0.21 -1.27 3.93
CA TYR A 100 -0.48 0.16 4.12
C TYR A 100 -0.14 0.63 5.53
N GLY A 101 -0.52 -0.15 6.55
CA GLY A 101 -0.18 0.11 7.94
C GLY A 101 1.33 0.14 8.16
N THR A 102 2.07 -0.79 7.57
CA THR A 102 3.54 -0.82 7.67
C THR A 102 4.19 0.35 6.95
N ARG A 103 3.64 0.82 5.83
CA ARG A 103 4.17 2.00 5.13
C ARG A 103 4.12 3.25 6.00
N ILE A 104 2.98 3.46 6.66
CA ILE A 104 2.82 4.55 7.64
C ILE A 104 3.71 4.29 8.85
N LEU A 105 3.72 3.08 9.40
CA LEU A 105 4.50 2.74 10.58
C LEU A 105 6.00 2.98 10.36
N VAL A 106 6.54 2.55 9.21
CA VAL A 106 7.94 2.77 8.83
C VAL A 106 8.23 4.27 8.67
N SER A 107 7.32 5.06 8.07
CA SER A 107 7.50 6.52 8.00
C SER A 107 7.50 7.21 9.37
N VAL A 108 6.83 6.63 10.37
CA VAL A 108 6.74 7.16 11.74
C VAL A 108 7.90 6.68 12.63
N ILE A 109 8.51 5.52 12.33
CA ILE A 109 9.70 5.03 13.05
C ILE A 109 10.92 5.85 12.62
N PHE A 110 11.08 6.98 13.28
CA PHE A 110 12.31 7.75 13.24
C PHE A 110 13.40 7.02 14.06
N PRO A 111 14.65 6.88 13.57
CA PRO A 111 15.24 7.39 12.32
C PRO A 111 15.27 6.37 11.17
N VAL A 112 14.80 5.14 11.38
CA VAL A 112 14.97 4.03 10.42
C VAL A 112 14.23 4.29 9.10
N GLY A 113 13.01 4.81 9.17
CA GLY A 113 12.22 5.13 7.98
C GLY A 113 12.90 6.16 7.09
N LEU A 114 13.49 7.19 7.69
CA LEU A 114 14.21 8.24 6.98
C LEU A 114 15.49 7.71 6.32
N ALA A 115 16.24 6.86 7.03
CA ALA A 115 17.44 6.24 6.47
C ALA A 115 17.13 5.37 5.24
N ILE A 116 16.08 4.55 5.31
CA ILE A 116 15.65 3.72 4.18
C ILE A 116 15.17 4.59 3.02
N ASP A 117 14.36 5.63 3.28
CA ASP A 117 13.86 6.54 2.24
C ASP A 117 15.02 7.27 1.53
N MET A 118 15.98 7.80 2.29
CA MET A 118 17.18 8.42 1.73
C MET A 118 18.02 7.44 0.91
N MET A 119 18.23 6.21 1.39
CA MET A 119 18.96 5.19 0.62
C MET A 119 18.24 4.88 -0.70
N THR A 120 16.93 4.70 -0.68
CA THR A 120 16.16 4.46 -1.91
C THR A 120 16.18 5.67 -2.84
N GLY A 121 16.16 6.89 -2.30
CA GLY A 121 16.30 8.12 -3.08
C GLY A 121 17.65 8.22 -3.78
N MET A 122 18.76 7.98 -3.06
CA MET A 122 20.11 7.98 -3.64
C MET A 122 20.26 6.92 -4.75
N VAL A 123 19.76 5.71 -4.52
CA VAL A 123 19.78 4.65 -5.54
C VAL A 123 18.94 5.04 -6.76
N SER A 124 17.80 5.72 -6.54
CA SER A 124 16.92 6.15 -7.64
C SER A 124 17.56 7.22 -8.51
N VAL A 125 18.22 8.21 -7.90
CA VAL A 125 19.00 9.22 -8.61
C VAL A 125 20.10 8.56 -9.43
N ALA A 126 20.88 7.66 -8.81
CA ALA A 126 21.95 6.94 -9.50
C ALA A 126 21.43 6.10 -10.69
N ILE A 127 20.28 5.44 -10.57
CA ILE A 127 19.68 4.68 -11.68
C ILE A 127 19.27 5.61 -12.82
N VAL A 128 18.62 6.74 -12.51
CA VAL A 128 18.17 7.69 -13.54
C VAL A 128 19.37 8.31 -14.27
N GLU A 129 20.41 8.72 -13.54
CA GLU A 129 21.65 9.26 -14.12
C GLU A 129 22.39 8.25 -15.01
N ASN A 130 22.42 6.96 -14.63
CA ASN A 130 23.06 5.92 -15.44
C ASN A 130 22.22 5.51 -16.66
N THR A 131 20.89 5.56 -16.56
CA THR A 131 19.99 5.18 -17.64
C THR A 131 19.84 6.29 -18.68
N TRP A 132 19.92 7.54 -18.21
CA TRP A 132 19.88 8.73 -19.05
C TRP A 132 21.17 9.51 -18.82
N PRO A 133 22.29 9.12 -19.46
CA PRO A 133 23.56 9.82 -19.36
C PRO A 133 23.44 11.17 -20.10
N THR A 134 22.73 12.11 -19.50
CA THR A 134 22.93 13.53 -19.78
C THR A 134 24.23 13.88 -19.09
N ASP A 135 25.23 14.30 -19.88
CA ASP A 135 26.56 14.66 -19.39
C ASP A 135 26.42 15.45 -18.09
N SER A 136 26.92 14.84 -17.01
CA SER A 136 26.79 15.25 -15.60
C SER A 136 27.27 16.68 -15.26
N LEU A 137 27.72 17.45 -16.26
CA LEU A 137 28.09 18.86 -16.18
C LEU A 137 26.96 19.84 -16.53
N GLU A 138 25.85 19.39 -17.13
CA GLU A 138 24.76 20.29 -17.59
C GLU A 138 23.47 20.23 -16.74
N PHE A 139 23.47 19.64 -15.53
CA PHE A 139 22.28 19.76 -14.67
C PHE A 139 21.98 21.23 -14.28
N SER A 140 22.97 22.11 -14.39
CA SER A 140 22.83 23.55 -14.18
C SER A 140 22.45 24.34 -15.45
N GLU A 141 22.60 23.77 -16.65
CA GLU A 141 22.22 24.41 -17.93
C GLU A 141 21.06 23.69 -18.65
N MET A 142 20.58 22.59 -18.08
CA MET A 142 19.38 21.93 -18.56
C MET A 142 18.18 22.86 -18.41
N SER A 143 17.40 22.99 -19.49
CA SER A 143 16.09 23.61 -19.46
C SER A 143 15.30 23.13 -18.24
N ALA A 144 14.64 24.04 -17.53
CA ALA A 144 13.86 23.74 -16.32
C ALA A 144 12.85 22.58 -16.50
N ALA A 145 12.42 22.31 -17.75
CA ALA A 145 11.58 21.18 -18.09
C ALA A 145 12.31 19.83 -17.98
N ALA A 146 13.58 19.76 -18.36
CA ALA A 146 14.37 18.54 -18.33
C ALA A 146 14.77 18.15 -16.90
N SER A 147 15.14 19.12 -16.06
CA SER A 147 15.41 18.87 -14.64
C SER A 147 14.13 18.44 -13.89
N ALA A 148 12.98 19.07 -14.17
CA ALA A 148 11.70 18.63 -13.63
C ALA A 148 11.32 17.20 -14.06
N PHE A 149 11.60 16.84 -15.31
CA PHE A 149 11.33 15.50 -15.82
C PHE A 149 12.26 14.45 -15.20
N ALA A 150 13.54 14.77 -15.00
CA ALA A 150 14.46 13.89 -14.29
C ALA A 150 13.99 13.63 -12.85
N VAL A 151 13.59 14.68 -12.12
CA VAL A 151 13.03 14.57 -10.76
C VAL A 151 11.72 13.77 -10.74
N PHE A 152 10.89 13.91 -11.77
CA PHE A 152 9.69 13.09 -11.94
C PHE A 152 10.04 11.60 -12.12
N LEU A 153 11.03 11.27 -12.95
CA LEU A 153 11.48 9.90 -13.13
C LEU A 153 12.10 9.33 -11.86
N THR A 154 12.95 10.09 -11.15
CA THR A 154 13.54 9.64 -9.89
C THR A 154 12.48 9.37 -8.83
N THR A 155 11.43 10.20 -8.75
CA THR A 155 10.32 9.97 -7.80
C THR A 155 9.49 8.73 -8.16
N ILE A 156 9.32 8.42 -9.45
CA ILE A 156 8.72 7.15 -9.88
C ILE A 156 9.57 5.97 -9.46
N VAL A 157 10.87 5.98 -9.81
CA VAL A 157 11.81 4.89 -9.48
C VAL A 157 11.90 4.70 -7.97
N GLN A 158 12.00 5.79 -7.20
CA GLN A 158 12.00 5.77 -5.74
C GLN A 158 10.74 5.15 -5.18
N GLY A 159 9.57 5.56 -5.68
CA GLY A 159 8.30 4.99 -5.26
C GLY A 159 8.21 3.48 -5.55
N VAL A 160 8.70 3.02 -6.69
CA VAL A 160 8.74 1.58 -7.04
C VAL A 160 9.70 0.82 -6.13
N LEU A 161 10.93 1.31 -5.95
CA LEU A 161 11.93 0.68 -5.08
C LEU A 161 11.44 0.56 -3.64
N LEU A 162 10.81 1.62 -3.11
CA LEU A 162 10.27 1.63 -1.76
C LEU A 162 9.16 0.57 -1.61
N ASN A 163 8.29 0.40 -2.61
CA ASN A 163 7.29 -0.66 -2.61
C ASN A 163 7.90 -2.07 -2.66
N ILE A 164 8.99 -2.27 -3.41
CA ILE A 164 9.70 -3.55 -3.46
C ILE A 164 10.33 -3.88 -2.10
N VAL A 165 11.00 -2.90 -1.49
CA VAL A 165 11.59 -3.06 -0.13
C VAL A 165 10.49 -3.38 0.87
N LEU A 166 9.35 -2.68 0.81
CA LEU A 166 8.21 -2.95 1.68
C LEU A 166 7.69 -4.38 1.48
N PHE A 167 7.57 -4.84 0.23
CA PHE A 167 7.10 -6.19 -0.09
C PHE A 167 8.06 -7.26 0.46
N GLY A 168 9.37 -7.06 0.31
CA GLY A 168 10.40 -7.92 0.89
C GLY A 168 10.31 -7.97 2.41
N TYR A 169 10.14 -6.82 3.07
CA TYR A 169 9.93 -6.74 4.51
C TYR A 169 8.66 -7.48 4.96
N MET A 170 7.53 -7.27 4.27
CA MET A 170 6.29 -7.97 4.57
C MET A 170 6.42 -9.49 4.44
N LEU A 171 7.11 -9.97 3.40
CA LEU A 171 7.42 -11.38 3.22
C LEU A 171 8.27 -11.92 4.38
N GLY A 172 9.28 -11.17 4.82
CA GLY A 172 10.12 -11.52 5.96
C GLY A 172 9.33 -11.62 7.27
N VAL A 173 8.48 -10.63 7.55
CA VAL A 173 7.61 -10.63 8.74
C VAL A 173 6.60 -11.77 8.68
N TYR A 174 5.92 -11.96 7.54
CA TYR A 174 4.98 -13.06 7.35
C TYR A 174 5.67 -14.43 7.53
N GLY A 175 6.86 -14.61 6.96
CA GLY A 175 7.69 -15.80 7.14
C GLY A 175 8.02 -16.03 8.62
N SER A 176 8.47 -15.00 9.33
CA SER A 176 8.82 -15.06 10.75
C SER A 176 7.63 -15.45 11.63
N LEU A 177 6.46 -14.82 11.40
CA LEU A 177 5.23 -15.15 12.12
C LEU A 177 4.75 -16.57 11.82
N ARG A 178 4.89 -17.03 10.56
CA ARG A 178 4.53 -18.40 10.18
C ARG A 178 5.44 -19.44 10.85
N VAL A 179 6.73 -19.15 10.97
CA VAL A 179 7.68 -19.99 11.70
C VAL A 179 7.33 -20.02 13.19
N LEU A 180 7.10 -18.86 13.81
CA LEU A 180 6.70 -18.76 15.21
C LEU A 180 5.38 -19.51 15.50
N ALA A 181 4.39 -19.39 14.62
CA ALA A 181 3.12 -20.11 14.75
C ALA A 181 3.32 -21.64 14.69
N ARG A 182 4.16 -22.13 13.76
CA ARG A 182 4.52 -23.56 13.67
C ARG A 182 5.26 -24.05 14.93
N VAL A 183 6.20 -23.25 15.44
CA VAL A 183 6.93 -23.58 16.68
C VAL A 183 5.97 -23.65 17.87
N ARG A 184 5.06 -22.67 17.98
CA ARG A 184 4.06 -22.63 19.05
C ARG A 184 3.09 -23.82 19.00
N GLN A 185 2.68 -24.26 17.80
CA GLN A 185 1.88 -25.48 17.64
C GLN A 185 2.62 -26.72 18.14
N ARG A 186 3.88 -26.92 17.73
CA ARG A 186 4.69 -28.06 18.17
C ARG A 186 4.93 -28.08 19.69
N LEU A 187 5.06 -26.91 20.30
CA LEU A 187 5.18 -26.81 21.76
C LEU A 187 3.86 -27.16 22.48
N ARG A 188 2.71 -26.90 21.85
CA ARG A 188 1.40 -27.28 22.39
C ARG A 188 1.23 -28.80 22.34
N GLU A 189 1.50 -29.41 21.19
CA GLU A 189 1.49 -30.88 21.03
C GLU A 189 2.41 -31.57 22.04
N ARG A 190 3.61 -31.03 22.28
CA ARG A 190 4.51 -31.57 23.31
C ARG A 190 3.93 -31.47 24.73
N LYS A 191 3.23 -30.40 25.07
CA LYS A 191 2.62 -30.25 26.40
C LYS A 191 1.46 -31.24 26.59
N ASP A 192 0.66 -31.43 25.55
CA ASP A 192 -0.49 -32.35 25.59
C ASP A 192 -0.02 -33.81 25.75
N ASN A 193 1.01 -34.24 25.00
CA ASN A 193 1.61 -35.57 25.14
C ASN A 193 2.21 -35.83 26.54
N VAL A 194 2.83 -34.81 27.15
CA VAL A 194 3.39 -34.94 28.51
C VAL A 194 2.28 -35.06 29.55
N ALA A 195 1.17 -34.33 29.37
CA ALA A 195 0.02 -34.42 30.26
C ALA A 195 -0.66 -35.80 30.20
N GLU A 196 -0.79 -36.40 29.02
CA GLU A 196 -1.32 -37.77 28.86
C GLU A 196 -0.44 -38.81 29.56
N LEU A 197 0.89 -38.69 29.43
CA LEU A 197 1.82 -39.60 30.11
C LEU A 197 1.72 -39.51 31.64
N GLN A 198 1.44 -38.32 32.19
CA GLN A 198 1.23 -38.15 33.64
C GLN A 198 -0.09 -38.75 34.15
N GLN A 199 -1.08 -38.99 33.28
CA GLN A 199 -2.34 -39.65 33.67
C GLN A 199 -2.24 -41.18 33.66
N LEU A 200 -1.23 -41.74 32.98
CA LEU A 200 -1.02 -43.18 32.85
C LEU A 200 -0.14 -43.77 33.97
N TYR A 201 0.57 -42.93 34.72
CA TYR A 201 1.41 -43.31 35.86
C TYR A 201 0.76 -42.88 37.17
#